data_AF-A0A0D2NZY6-F1
#
_entry.id   AF-A0A0D2NZY6-F1
#
_cell.length_a   1.000
_cell.length_b   1.000
_cell.length_c   1.000
_cell.angle_alpha   90.00
_cell.angle_beta   90.00
_cell.angle_gamma   90.00
#
_symmetry.space_group_name_H-M   'P 1'
#
loop_
_entity.id
_entity.type
_entity.pdbx_description
1 polymer ?
#
loop_
_entity_poly.entity_id
_entity_poly.type
_entity_poly.pdbx_seq_one_letter_code
_entity_poly.pdbx_strand_id
1 'polypeptide(L)' 'AAAIPASSCPADTIMPGINYLKGQAAVVALADDAYPEWLWGVLKERVYEDDGPGGVKERKDRRNLRQQAIKDRNFMQTQ' A
#
# COMPACT_ATOMS: atom_id res chain seq x y z
N ALA A 1 19.51 22.97 5.80
CA ALA A 1 18.71 22.27 4.78
C ALA A 1 17.39 21.89 5.42
N ALA A 2 16.25 22.27 4.82
CA ALA A 2 14.94 21.94 5.37
C ALA A 2 14.70 20.42 5.26
N ALA A 3 14.28 19.79 6.36
CA ALA A 3 13.93 18.37 6.37
C ALA A 3 12.76 18.12 5.41
N ILE A 4 12.82 17.03 4.64
CA ILE A 4 11.72 16.62 3.78
C ILE A 4 10.57 16.19 4.72
N PRO A 5 9.38 16.80 4.62
CA PRO A 5 8.26 16.42 5.48
C PRO A 5 7.86 14.97 5.20
N ALA A 6 7.46 14.24 6.25
CA ALA A 6 7.05 12.84 6.13
C ALA A 6 5.73 12.69 5.36
N SER A 7 4.82 13.66 5.53
CA SER A 7 3.57 13.75 4.80
C SER A 7 3.58 14.83 3.72
N SER A 8 2.77 14.62 2.69
CA SER A 8 2.50 15.63 1.64
C SER A 8 1.38 16.60 2.03
N CYS A 9 0.53 16.20 2.99
CA CYS A 9 -0.60 16.99 3.45
C CYS A 9 -0.26 17.62 4.81
N PRO A 10 -0.10 18.95 4.91
CA PRO A 10 0.17 19.59 6.19
C PRO A 10 -1.04 19.45 7.14
N ALA A 11 -0.80 19.65 8.43
CA ALA A 11 -1.85 19.74 9.44
C ALA A 11 -2.91 20.78 9.03
N ASP A 12 -4.15 20.55 9.44
CA ASP A 12 -5.32 21.38 9.12
C ASP A 12 -5.79 21.35 7.65
N THR A 13 -5.26 20.44 6.83
CA THR A 13 -5.76 20.23 5.46
C THR A 13 -7.11 19.51 5.47
N ILE A 14 -8.15 20.11 4.89
CA ILE A 14 -9.46 19.50 4.72
C ILE A 14 -9.38 18.39 3.67
N MET A 15 -9.86 17.19 4.00
CA MET A 15 -9.91 16.04 3.10
C MET A 15 -11.32 15.87 2.50
N PRO A 16 -11.58 16.39 1.28
CA PRO A 16 -12.90 16.28 0.67
C PRO A 16 -13.21 14.83 0.27
N GLY A 17 -14.49 14.45 0.36
CA GLY A 17 -14.97 13.15 -0.13
C GLY A 17 -14.76 11.95 0.82
N ILE A 18 -14.16 12.14 1.99
CA ILE A 18 -14.06 11.08 3.02
C ILE A 18 -15.41 10.89 3.73
N ASN A 19 -16.12 11.98 4.01
CA ASN A 19 -17.43 11.93 4.64
C ASN A 19 -18.47 11.41 3.65
N TYR A 20 -19.11 10.29 4.00
CA TYR A 20 -20.16 9.67 3.22
C TYR A 20 -21.56 9.86 3.83
N LEU A 21 -21.65 10.25 5.11
CA LEU A 21 -22.91 10.58 5.77
C LEU A 21 -23.16 12.09 5.75
N LYS A 22 -24.44 12.47 5.66
CA LYS A 22 -24.86 13.87 5.73
C LYS A 22 -24.69 14.40 7.15
N GLY A 23 -24.17 15.63 7.28
CA GLY A 23 -24.01 16.31 8.56
C GLY A 23 -22.77 15.93 9.37
N GLN A 24 -21.85 15.12 8.82
CA GLN A 24 -20.54 14.89 9.46
C GLN A 24 -19.67 16.15 9.37
N ALA A 25 -18.91 16.43 10.43
CA ALA A 25 -17.90 17.48 10.43
C ALA A 25 -16.82 17.19 9.37
N ALA A 26 -16.23 18.24 8.80
CA ALA A 26 -15.16 18.09 7.82
C ALA A 26 -13.99 17.27 8.42
N VAL A 27 -13.51 16.27 7.68
CA VAL A 27 -12.32 15.52 8.08
C VAL A 27 -11.10 16.36 7.76
N VAL A 28 -10.27 16.58 8.78
CA VAL A 28 -9.09 17.44 8.71
C VAL A 28 -7.86 16.62 9.04
N ALA A 29 -6.77 16.86 8.30
CA ALA A 29 -5.46 16.26 8.56
C ALA A 29 -4.92 16.71 9.92
N LEU A 30 -4.49 15.75 10.73
CA LEU A 30 -3.80 15.99 11.98
C LEU A 30 -2.29 16.21 11.71
N ALA A 31 -1.52 16.57 12.74
CA ALA A 31 -0.06 16.60 12.63
C ALA A 31 0.52 15.19 12.41
N ASP A 32 1.68 15.09 11.76
CA ASP A 32 2.35 13.83 11.44
C ASP A 32 2.59 12.94 12.69
N ASP A 33 2.86 13.57 13.84
CA ASP A 33 3.09 12.88 15.12
C ASP A 33 1.83 12.25 15.73
N ALA A 34 0.64 12.72 15.33
CA ALA A 34 -0.63 12.17 15.80
C ALA A 34 -0.99 10.86 15.08
N TYR A 35 -0.29 10.53 14.00
CA TYR A 35 -0.51 9.29 13.26
C TYR A 35 0.40 8.16 13.76
N PRO A 36 -0.08 6.91 13.74
CA PRO A 36 0.75 5.77 14.08
C PRO A 36 1.98 5.62 13.16
N GLU A 37 3.11 5.18 13.71
CA GLU A 37 4.38 5.03 12.98
C GLU A 37 4.26 4.13 11.74
N TRP A 38 3.43 3.09 11.81
CA TRP A 38 3.28 2.11 10.73
C TRP A 38 2.80 2.74 9.42
N LEU A 39 2.11 3.89 9.47
CA LEU A 39 1.60 4.60 8.29
C LEU A 39 2.73 4.96 7.32
N TRP A 40 3.86 5.40 7.87
CA TRP A 40 5.03 5.82 7.10
C TRP A 40 5.81 4.64 6.50
N GLY A 41 5.53 3.41 6.97
CA GLY A 41 6.08 2.17 6.43
C GLY A 41 5.30 1.61 5.24
N VAL A 42 4.07 2.06 4.98
CA VAL A 42 3.14 1.42 4.02
C VAL A 42 3.67 1.44 2.57
N LEU A 43 4.37 2.51 2.19
CA LEU A 43 4.94 2.69 0.84
C LEU A 43 6.26 1.91 0.65
N LYS A 44 6.84 1.37 1.73
CA LYS A 44 8.08 0.59 1.63
C LYS A 44 7.79 -0.73 0.93
N GLU A 45 8.72 -1.15 0.07
CA GLU A 45 8.59 -2.42 -0.63
C GLU A 45 8.53 -3.59 0.37
N ARG A 46 7.59 -4.51 0.14
CA ARG A 46 7.47 -5.72 0.95
C ARG A 46 8.51 -6.72 0.48
N VAL A 47 9.69 -6.67 1.11
CA VAL A 47 10.73 -7.68 0.95
C VAL A 47 10.35 -8.89 1.80
N TYR A 48 10.16 -10.04 1.16
CA TYR A 48 9.95 -11.32 1.87
C TYR A 48 11.28 -12.05 1.92
N GLU A 49 11.79 -12.31 3.13
CA GLU A 49 12.99 -13.12 3.33
C GLU A 49 12.70 -14.60 3.05
N ASP A 50 13.75 -15.38 2.82
CA ASP A 50 13.61 -16.81 2.57
C ASP A 50 13.46 -17.55 3.91
N ASP A 51 12.20 -17.70 4.35
CA ASP A 51 11.86 -18.40 5.60
C ASP A 51 11.95 -19.94 5.51
N GLY A 52 12.55 -20.48 4.46
CA GLY A 52 12.63 -21.93 4.22
C GLY A 52 11.33 -22.55 3.67
N PRO A 53 11.22 -23.90 3.69
CA PRO A 53 10.13 -24.62 3.04
C PRO A 53 8.76 -24.26 3.66
N GLY A 54 7.84 -23.74 2.84
CA GLY A 54 6.53 -23.27 3.27
C GLY A 54 6.47 -21.80 3.68
N GLY A 55 7.59 -21.08 3.58
CA GLY A 55 7.71 -19.65 3.90
C GLY A 55 6.78 -18.73 3.12
N VAL A 56 6.66 -17.48 3.58
CA VAL A 56 5.80 -16.47 2.92
C VAL A 56 6.28 -16.19 1.50
N LYS A 57 7.60 -16.12 1.31
CA LYS A 57 8.27 -15.92 0.02
C LYS A 57 7.94 -17.03 -0.98
N GLU A 58 8.16 -18.29 -0.61
CA GLU A 58 7.89 -19.44 -1.49
C GLU A 58 6.42 -19.47 -1.94
N ARG A 59 5.48 -19.20 -1.02
CA ARG A 59 4.05 -19.11 -1.36
C ARG A 59 3.76 -18.01 -2.39
N LYS A 60 4.43 -16.85 -2.25
CA LYS A 60 4.28 -15.74 -3.18
C LYS A 60 4.88 -16.06 -4.54
N ASP A 61 6.04 -16.69 -4.57
CA ASP A 61 6.73 -17.09 -5.80
C ASP A 61 5.91 -18.11 -6.59
N ARG A 62 5.36 -19.14 -5.92
CA ARG A 62 4.45 -20.10 -6.56
C ARG A 62 3.20 -19.41 -7.14
N ARG A 63 2.64 -18.42 -6.44
CA ARG A 63 1.51 -17.64 -6.94
C ARG A 63 1.89 -16.84 -8.19
N ASN A 64 3.06 -16.21 -8.20
CA ASN A 64 3.56 -15.44 -9.32
C ASN A 64 3.82 -16.34 -10.54
N LEU A 65 4.50 -17.47 -10.35
CA LEU A 65 4.76 -18.47 -11.39
C LEU A 65 3.46 -19.00 -11.99
N ARG A 66 2.46 -19.33 -11.15
CA ARG A 66 1.14 -19.76 -11.62
C ARG A 66 0.45 -18.67 -12.44
N GLN A 67 0.49 -17.42 -11.99
CA GLN A 67 -0.10 -16.30 -12.73
C GLN A 67 0.57 -16.10 -14.09
N GLN A 68 1.91 -16.22 -14.15
CA GLN A 68 2.65 -16.10 -15.40
C GLN A 68 2.27 -17.21 -16.38
N ALA A 69 2.27 -18.47 -15.95
CA ALA A 69 1.88 -19.60 -16.80
C ALA A 69 0.45 -19.47 -17.35
N ILE A 70 -0.50 -18.94 -16.55
CA ILE A 70 -1.86 -18.67 -17.01
C ILE A 70 -1.87 -17.56 -18.05
N LYS A 71 -1.13 -16.46 -17.83
CA LYS A 71 -1.01 -15.36 -18.79
C LYS A 71 -0.42 -15.85 -20.11
N ASP A 72 0.66 -16.61 -20.06
CA ASP A 72 1.34 -17.14 -21.26
C ASP A 72 0.43 -18.10 -22.02
N ARG A 73 -0.28 -19.00 -21.32
CA ARG A 73 -1.26 -19.90 -21.94
C ARG A 73 -2.39 -19.13 -22.62
N ASN A 74 -2.98 -18.15 -21.92
CA ASN A 74 -4.06 -17.36 -22.48
C ASN A 74 -3.58 -16.53 -23.68
N PHE A 75 -2.37 -15.99 -23.61
CA PHE A 75 -1.75 -15.25 -24.71
C PHE A 75 -1.56 -16.13 -25.96
N MET A 76 -1.03 -17.34 -25.79
CA MET A 76 -0.84 -18.29 -26.89
C MET A 76 -2.15 -18.83 -27.49
N GLN A 77 -3.24 -18.85 -26.72
CA GLN A 77 -4.57 -19.27 -27.21
C GLN A 77 -5.35 -18.15 -27.90
N THR A 78 -4.92 -16.89 -27.76
CA THR A 78 -5.62 -15.72 -28.34
C THR A 78 -5.01 -15.28 -29.69
N GLN A 79 -3.88 -15.87 -30.11
CA GLN A 79 -3.32 -15.74 -31.46
C GLN A 79 -3.83 -16.85 -32.37
#